data_AF-Q46HZ3-F1
#
_entry.id   AF-Q46HZ3-F1
#
_cell.length_a   1.000
_cell.length_b   1.000
_cell.length_c   1.000
_cell.angle_alpha   90.00
_cell.angle_beta   90.00
_cell.angle_gamma   90.00
#
_symmetry.space_group_name_H-M   'P 1'
#
loop_
_entity.id
_entity.type
_entity.pdbx_description
1 polymer ?
#
loop_
_entity_poly.entity_id
_entity_poly.type
_entity_poly.pdbx_seq_one_letter_code
_entity_poly.pdbx_strand_id
1 'polypeptide(L)'
;MHYLTKIYNASFKRLPDPDRLRYWISNFSSGKDDERAVASSFLASAEFKERYGEDVSNESYVNTLYINVLGRGPDEPSLIYWLCQLNTGSETRYEVLLGFSESS
;
A
#
# COMPACT_ATOMS: atom_id res chain seq x y z
N MET A 1 -16.19 -2.22 -4.74
CA MET A 1 -16.22 -0.96 -3.96
C MET A 1 -15.31 -1.00 -2.73
N HIS A 2 -15.20 -2.12 -1.99
CA HIS A 2 -14.38 -2.21 -0.76
C HIS A 2 -12.86 -2.26 -0.95
N TYR A 3 -12.38 -2.63 -2.14
CA TYR A 3 -10.95 -2.75 -2.43
C TYR A 3 -10.18 -1.43 -2.30
N LEU A 4 -10.67 -0.36 -2.93
CA LEU A 4 -10.03 0.97 -2.89
C LEU A 4 -9.91 1.52 -1.47
N THR A 5 -10.90 1.24 -0.62
CA THR A 5 -10.86 1.63 0.80
C THR A 5 -9.83 0.83 1.59
N LYS A 6 -9.64 -0.46 1.27
CA LYS A 6 -8.62 -1.30 1.91
C LYS A 6 -7.21 -0.84 1.57
N ILE A 7 -6.91 -0.57 0.30
CA ILE A 7 -5.60 0.01 -0.08
C ILE A 7 -5.38 1.33 0.61
N TYR A 8 -6.38 2.22 0.60
CA TYR A 8 -6.21 3.53 1.23
C TYR A 8 -5.89 3.40 2.72
N ASN A 9 -6.57 2.48 3.41
CA ASN A 9 -6.25 2.18 4.80
C ASN A 9 -4.84 1.59 4.97
N ALA A 10 -4.44 0.63 4.12
CA ALA A 10 -3.10 0.05 4.16
C ALA A 10 -1.99 1.08 3.90
N SER A 11 -2.21 2.01 2.97
CA SER A 11 -1.27 3.07 2.63
C SER A 11 -1.22 4.18 3.68
N PHE A 12 -2.35 4.60 4.26
CA PHE A 12 -2.44 5.86 5.01
C PHE A 12 -3.07 5.76 6.41
N LYS A 13 -3.53 4.57 6.82
CA LYS A 13 -4.23 4.30 8.09
C LYS A 13 -5.45 5.21 8.31
N ARG A 14 -6.17 5.51 7.24
CA ARG A 14 -7.39 6.32 7.26
C ARG A 14 -8.32 5.93 6.13
N LEU A 15 -9.56 6.39 6.18
CA LEU A 15 -10.48 6.28 5.05
C LEU A 15 -10.18 7.35 3.99
N PRO A 16 -10.40 7.04 2.70
CA PRO A 16 -10.23 8.00 1.62
C PRO A 16 -11.21 9.16 1.75
N ASP A 17 -10.77 10.34 1.32
CA ASP A 17 -11.68 11.45 1.03
C ASP A 17 -12.64 11.04 -0.12
N PRO A 18 -13.95 11.34 -0.02
CA PRO A 18 -14.93 10.99 -1.05
C PRO A 18 -14.56 11.45 -2.46
N ASP A 19 -13.89 12.59 -2.63
CA ASP A 19 -13.50 13.11 -3.94
C ASP A 19 -12.32 12.33 -4.54
N ARG A 20 -11.31 12.00 -3.73
CA ARG A 20 -10.20 11.15 -4.16
C ARG A 20 -10.70 9.75 -4.49
N LEU A 21 -11.64 9.22 -3.70
CA LEU A 21 -12.23 7.91 -3.94
C LEU A 21 -13.00 7.88 -5.27
N ARG A 22 -13.76 8.93 -5.60
CA ARG A 22 -14.50 9.03 -6.87
C ARG A 22 -13.59 8.98 -8.10
N TYR A 23 -12.44 9.66 -8.05
CA TYR A 23 -11.45 9.61 -9.14
C TYR A 23 -10.97 8.18 -9.41
N TRP A 24 -10.57 7.46 -8.35
CA TRP A 24 -10.09 6.08 -8.48
C TRP A 24 -11.20 5.10 -8.87
N ILE A 25 -12.42 5.26 -8.34
CA ILE A 25 -13.58 4.45 -8.75
C ILE A 25 -13.86 4.63 -10.24
N SER A 26 -13.84 5.86 -10.76
CA SER A 26 -14.14 6.12 -12.17
C SER A 26 -13.11 5.47 -13.10
N ASN A 27 -11.82 5.53 -12.77
CA ASN A 27 -10.78 4.91 -13.58
C ASN A 27 -10.83 3.38 -13.51
N PHE A 28 -11.09 2.83 -12.31
CA PHE A 28 -11.24 1.39 -12.12
C PHE A 28 -12.47 0.84 -12.85
N SER A 29 -13.63 1.50 -12.71
CA SER A 29 -14.89 1.09 -13.35
C SER A 29 -14.87 1.23 -14.87
N SER A 30 -14.02 2.10 -15.42
CA SER A 30 -13.81 2.21 -16.87
C SER A 30 -12.81 1.19 -17.43
N GLY A 31 -12.20 0.36 -16.57
CA GLY A 31 -11.15 -0.60 -16.96
C GLY A 31 -9.82 0.05 -17.32
N LYS A 32 -9.67 1.35 -17.04
CA LYS A 32 -8.44 2.11 -17.33
C LYS A 32 -7.31 1.74 -16.38
N ASP A 33 -7.65 1.57 -15.10
CA ASP A 33 -6.71 1.18 -14.05
C ASP A 33 -7.18 -0.16 -13.45
N ASP A 34 -6.25 -1.10 -13.28
CA ASP A 34 -6.47 -2.30 -12.49
C ASP A 34 -6.01 -2.11 -11.04
N GLU A 35 -6.15 -3.16 -10.25
CA GLU A 35 -5.77 -3.18 -8.85
C GLU A 35 -4.30 -2.75 -8.62
N ARG A 36 -3.39 -3.27 -9.45
CA ARG A 36 -1.95 -3.00 -9.38
C ARG A 36 -1.62 -1.56 -9.75
N ALA A 37 -2.25 -1.04 -10.79
CA ALA A 37 -2.09 0.34 -11.22
C ALA A 37 -2.50 1.33 -10.12
N VAL A 38 -3.59 1.04 -9.41
CA VAL A 38 -4.00 1.84 -8.26
C VAL A 38 -2.98 1.76 -7.12
N ALA A 39 -2.59 0.55 -6.68
CA ALA A 39 -1.62 0.39 -5.60
C ALA A 39 -0.28 1.09 -5.92
N SER A 40 0.21 0.94 -7.15
CA SER A 40 1.42 1.61 -7.63
C SER A 40 1.28 3.14 -7.59
N SER A 41 0.14 3.67 -8.02
CA SER A 41 -0.12 5.11 -8.00
C SER A 41 -0.19 5.70 -6.60
N PHE A 42 -0.67 4.94 -5.61
CA PHE A 42 -0.67 5.35 -4.21
C PHE A 42 0.75 5.50 -3.67
N LEU A 43 1.62 4.52 -3.93
CA LEU A 43 3.03 4.56 -3.54
C LEU A 43 3.79 5.69 -4.22
N ALA A 44 3.43 6.04 -5.46
CA ALA A 44 4.02 7.14 -6.20
C ALA A 44 3.44 8.53 -5.84
N SER A 45 2.35 8.58 -5.08
CA SER A 45 1.61 9.82 -4.81
C SER A 45 2.40 10.81 -3.96
N ALA A 46 2.11 12.10 -4.16
CA ALA A 46 2.67 13.15 -3.30
C ALA A 46 2.29 12.95 -1.82
N GLU A 47 1.08 12.43 -1.55
CA GLU A 47 0.63 12.13 -0.19
C GLU A 47 1.52 11.07 0.49
N PHE A 48 1.87 10.00 -0.23
CA PHE A 48 2.75 8.96 0.32
C PHE A 48 4.15 9.50 0.60
N LYS A 49 4.70 10.27 -0.35
CA LYS A 49 6.01 10.92 -0.21
C LYS A 49 6.07 11.93 0.92
N GLU A 50 5.04 12.77 1.07
CA GLU A 50 4.94 13.76 2.14
C GLU A 50 4.85 13.08 3.51
N ARG A 51 4.13 11.95 3.59
CA ARG A 51 3.89 11.26 4.86
C ARG A 51 5.05 10.39 5.32
N TYR A 52 5.71 9.68 4.40
CA TYR A 52 6.71 8.67 4.74
C TYR A 52 8.12 9.03 4.24
N GLY A 53 8.25 9.98 3.31
CA GLY A 53 9.49 10.36 2.64
C GLY A 53 9.55 9.88 1.19
N GLU A 54 10.45 10.49 0.40
CA GLU A 54 10.65 10.10 -1.00
C GLU A 54 11.43 8.79 -1.14
N ASP A 55 12.41 8.55 -0.25
CA ASP A 55 13.31 7.39 -0.29
C ASP A 55 13.11 6.45 0.92
N VAL A 56 11.87 6.03 1.15
CA VAL A 56 11.53 5.08 2.22
C VAL A 56 12.27 3.76 2.01
N SER A 57 12.99 3.26 3.02
CA SER A 57 13.64 1.93 2.97
C SER A 57 12.61 0.79 2.95
N ASN A 58 12.99 -0.39 2.44
CA ASN A 58 12.09 -1.56 2.46
C ASN A 58 11.67 -1.95 3.88
N GLU A 59 12.54 -1.75 4.86
CA GLU A 59 12.24 -2.02 6.27
C GLU A 59 11.18 -1.05 6.81
N SER A 60 11.36 0.25 6.59
CA SER A 60 10.40 1.27 7.03
C SER A 60 9.05 1.09 6.34
N TYR A 61 9.09 0.71 5.05
CA TYR A 61 7.91 0.40 4.27
C TYR A 61 7.10 -0.77 4.87
N VAL A 62 7.74 -1.91 5.11
CA VAL A 62 7.06 -3.09 5.69
C VAL A 62 6.51 -2.78 7.07
N ASN A 63 7.31 -2.13 7.95
CA ASN A 63 6.84 -1.72 9.27
C ASN A 63 5.60 -0.82 9.20
N THR A 64 5.56 0.12 8.26
CA THR A 64 4.42 1.01 8.04
C THR A 64 3.16 0.23 7.67
N LEU A 65 3.26 -0.74 6.74
CA LEU A 65 2.11 -1.56 6.35
C LEU A 65 1.55 -2.37 7.52
N TYR A 66 2.43 -2.98 8.32
CA TYR A 66 2.06 -3.70 9.54
C TYR A 66 1.31 -2.80 10.53
N ILE A 67 1.82 -1.59 10.80
CA ILE A 67 1.19 -0.63 11.72
C ILE A 67 -0.15 -0.12 11.18
N ASN A 68 -0.26 0.07 9.87
CA ASN A 68 -1.46 0.61 9.24
C ASN A 68 -2.60 -0.42 9.17
N VAL A 69 -2.28 -1.65 8.81
CA VAL A 69 -3.27 -2.73 8.57
C VAL A 69 -3.54 -3.52 9.84
N LEU A 70 -2.49 -3.91 10.57
CA LEU A 70 -2.60 -4.84 11.71
C LEU A 70 -2.51 -4.15 13.07
N GLY A 71 -2.17 -2.86 13.10
CA GLY A 71 -2.05 -2.09 14.35
C GLY A 71 -0.87 -2.48 15.24
N ARG A 72 0.03 -3.34 14.75
CA ARG A 72 1.25 -3.80 15.45
C ARG A 72 2.42 -3.86 14.48
N GLY A 73 3.65 -3.87 14.99
CA GLY A 73 4.83 -4.16 14.16
C GLY A 73 4.92 -5.63 13.74
N PRO A 74 5.72 -5.94 12.70
CA PRO A 74 6.06 -7.32 12.35
C PRO A 74 6.87 -7.97 13.47
N ASP A 75 6.73 -9.28 13.60
CA ASP A 75 7.76 -10.07 14.26
C ASP A 75 9.02 -10.18 13.38
N GLU A 76 10.16 -10.52 14.01
CA GLU A 76 11.46 -10.58 13.34
C GLU A 76 11.48 -11.55 12.13
N PRO A 77 10.95 -12.78 12.21
CA PRO A 77 10.89 -13.68 11.05
C PRO A 77 10.09 -13.10 9.89
N SER A 78 8.93 -12.47 10.17
CA SER A 78 8.10 -11.86 9.14
C SER A 78 8.80 -10.68 8.47
N LEU A 79 9.47 -9.83 9.24
CA LEU A 79 10.22 -8.70 8.69
C LEU A 79 11.35 -9.18 7.77
N ILE A 80 12.12 -10.18 8.21
CA ILE A 80 13.21 -10.77 7.40
C ILE A 80 12.66 -11.35 6.09
N TYR A 81 11.52 -12.05 6.14
CA TYR A 81 10.89 -12.60 4.95
C TYR A 81 10.58 -11.50 3.93
N TRP A 82 9.86 -10.45 4.33
CA TRP A 82 9.48 -9.37 3.41
C TRP A 82 10.68 -8.59 2.88
N LEU A 83 11.69 -8.35 3.73
CA LEU A 83 12.94 -7.71 3.31
C LEU A 83 13.67 -8.53 2.26
N CYS A 84 13.75 -9.85 2.43
CA CYS A 84 14.35 -10.73 1.44
C CYS A 84 13.63 -10.58 0.10
N GLN A 85 12.30 -10.74 0.07
CA GLN A 85 11.51 -10.66 -1.17
C GLN A 85 11.67 -9.31 -1.89
N LEU A 86 11.64 -8.20 -1.14
CA LEU A 86 11.76 -6.86 -1.70
C LEU A 86 13.19 -6.53 -2.15
N ASN A 87 14.20 -7.00 -1.43
CA ASN A 87 15.61 -6.73 -1.76
C ASN A 87 16.10 -7.58 -2.94
N THR A 88 15.57 -8.79 -3.12
CA THR A 88 15.87 -9.64 -4.29
C THR A 88 15.05 -9.25 -5.53
N GLY A 89 14.05 -8.37 -5.36
CA GLY A 89 13.09 -8.04 -6.42
C GLY A 89 12.14 -9.19 -6.76
N SER A 90 12.07 -10.22 -5.90
CA SER A 90 11.11 -11.31 -6.02
C SER A 90 9.68 -10.85 -5.79
N GLU A 91 9.51 -9.81 -4.97
CA GLU A 91 8.25 -9.08 -4.82
C GLU A 91 8.42 -7.61 -5.12
N THR A 92 7.33 -6.99 -5.57
CA THR A 92 7.26 -5.55 -5.77
C THR A 92 6.52 -4.89 -4.61
N ARG A 93 6.82 -3.62 -4.35
CA ARG A 93 6.15 -2.88 -3.27
C ARG A 93 4.64 -2.82 -3.45
N TYR A 94 4.16 -2.65 -4.68
CA TYR A 94 2.72 -2.59 -4.94
C TYR A 94 2.04 -3.95 -4.68
N GLU A 95 2.66 -5.09 -5.02
CA GLU A 95 2.12 -6.41 -4.67
C GLU A 95 2.08 -6.63 -3.16
N VAL A 96 3.12 -6.21 -2.43
CA VAL A 96 3.11 -6.27 -0.96
C VAL A 96 1.98 -5.41 -0.38
N LEU A 97 1.78 -4.17 -0.87
CA LEU A 97 0.66 -3.33 -0.44
C LEU A 97 -0.70 -4.01 -0.67
N LEU A 98 -0.87 -4.64 -1.83
CA LEU A 98 -2.08 -5.39 -2.16
C LEU A 98 -2.33 -6.52 -1.16
N GLY A 99 -1.33 -7.38 -0.94
CA GLY A 99 -1.44 -8.48 0.01
C GLY A 99 -1.78 -8.01 1.43
N PHE A 100 -1.19 -6.91 1.89
CA PHE A 100 -1.53 -6.30 3.18
C PHE A 100 -2.96 -5.76 3.22
N SER A 101 -3.40 -5.09 2.15
CA SER A 101 -4.76 -4.53 2.10
C SER A 101 -5.85 -5.60 2.22
N GLU A 102 -5.61 -6.80 1.70
CA GLU A 102 -6.55 -7.93 1.83
C GLU A 102 -6.56 -8.56 3.22
N SER A 103 -5.60 -8.22 4.07
CA SER A 103 -5.50 -8.71 5.46
C SER A 103 -6.21 -7.81 6.49
N SER A 104 -6.94 -6.77 6.04
CA SER A 104 -7.77 -5.89 6.89
C SER A 104 -9.27 -6.01 6.67
#